data_AF-A0A4Q2D3L8-F1
#
_entry.id   AF-A0A4Q2D3L8-F1
#
_cell.length_a   1.000
_cell.length_b   1.000
_cell.length_c   1.000
_cell.angle_alpha   90.00
_cell.angle_beta   90.00
_cell.angle_gamma   90.00
#
_symmetry.space_group_name_H-M   'P 1'
#
loop_
_entity.id
_entity.type
_entity.pdbx_description
1 polymer ?
#
loop_
_entity_poly.entity_id
_entity_poly.type
_entity_poly.pdbx_seq_one_letter_code
_entity_poly.pdbx_strand_id
1 'polypeptide(L)'
;MSLTSSSSLSPPYGAHPTIVTDVQAPGDTESSACSLYLHYSLPPILFVDPYELDMRQQQYTVVGLKGKGARELEKPVHALPDEDGIEVILKTDSVVEQVQLPIHVRYGKPTFNTSYVVQPLDAPTVVLACSSSVSRS
;
A
#
# COMPACT_ATOMS: atom_id res chain seq x y z
N MET A 1 10.04 18.10 -14.74
CA MET A 1 8.81 17.75 -14.00
C MET A 1 9.19 16.81 -12.87
N SER A 2 8.66 16.99 -11.67
CA SER A 2 8.94 16.15 -10.49
C SER A 2 7.84 15.11 -10.30
N LEU A 3 8.18 13.95 -9.72
CA LEU A 3 7.21 12.95 -9.29
C LEU A 3 6.30 13.54 -8.20
N THR A 4 4.98 13.44 -8.39
CA THR A 4 3.97 13.86 -7.41
C THR A 4 2.97 12.74 -7.15
N SER A 5 2.47 12.67 -5.93
CA SER A 5 1.46 11.69 -5.55
C SER A 5 0.48 12.24 -4.52
N SER A 6 -0.77 11.79 -4.58
CA SER A 6 -1.80 12.04 -3.58
C SER A 6 -2.48 10.73 -3.19
N SER A 7 -2.96 10.63 -1.96
CA SER A 7 -3.63 9.41 -1.50
C SER A 7 -4.86 9.72 -0.65
N SER A 8 -5.87 8.86 -0.77
CA SER A 8 -7.13 8.96 -0.03
C SER A 8 -7.71 7.58 0.27
N LEU A 9 -8.67 7.52 1.19
CA LEU A 9 -9.42 6.30 1.50
C LEU A 9 -10.80 6.37 0.84
N SER A 10 -11.18 5.29 0.15
CA SER A 10 -12.48 5.15 -0.50
C SER A 10 -13.12 3.78 -0.21
N PRO A 11 -14.30 3.72 0.44
CA PRO A 11 -14.92 4.82 1.20
C PRO A 11 -14.03 5.28 2.37
N PRO A 12 -14.23 6.49 2.91
CA PRO A 12 -13.44 7.00 4.05
C PRO A 12 -13.86 6.39 5.41
N TYR A 13 -14.77 5.42 5.40
CA TYR A 13 -15.32 4.77 6.59
C TYR A 13 -15.64 3.29 6.30
N GLY A 14 -15.84 2.52 7.37
CA GLY A 14 -16.13 1.10 7.29
C GLY A 14 -14.89 0.22 7.45
N ALA A 15 -15.09 -1.09 7.40
CA ALA A 15 -14.03 -2.06 7.68
C ALA A 15 -13.20 -2.48 6.45
N HIS A 16 -13.64 -2.11 5.23
CA HIS A 16 -13.00 -2.53 3.98
C HIS A 16 -12.74 -1.33 3.04
N PRO A 17 -12.01 -0.29 3.47
CA PRO A 17 -11.69 0.81 2.58
C PRO A 17 -10.57 0.43 1.59
N THR A 18 -10.46 1.19 0.50
CA THR A 18 -9.34 1.10 -0.44
C THR A 18 -8.50 2.35 -0.34
N ILE A 19 -7.18 2.21 -0.22
CA ILE A 19 -6.25 3.32 -0.39
C ILE A 19 -6.11 3.57 -1.89
N VAL A 20 -6.60 4.72 -2.35
CA VAL A 20 -6.48 5.17 -3.73
C VAL A 20 -5.30 6.14 -3.79
N THR A 21 -4.29 5.81 -4.59
CA THR A 21 -3.08 6.60 -4.76
C THR A 21 -2.96 7.07 -6.19
N ASP A 22 -3.11 8.37 -6.41
CA ASP A 22 -2.88 8.98 -7.71
C ASP A 22 -1.41 9.36 -7.84
N VAL A 23 -0.79 9.02 -8.97
CA VAL A 23 0.63 9.28 -9.21
C VAL A 23 0.81 9.95 -10.57
N GLN A 24 1.53 11.07 -10.56
CA GLN A 24 1.99 11.76 -11.77
C GLN A 24 3.50 11.61 -11.90
N ALA A 25 3.90 10.81 -12.89
CA ALA A 25 5.31 10.65 -13.27
C ALA A 25 5.74 11.75 -14.27
N PRO A 26 7.03 12.13 -14.31
CA PRO A 26 7.55 13.06 -15.31
C PRO A 26 7.37 12.52 -16.74
N GLY A 27 6.94 13.35 -17.69
CA GLY A 27 6.56 12.92 -19.06
C GLY A 27 7.63 12.22 -19.92
N ASP A 28 8.91 12.19 -19.51
CA ASP A 28 9.99 11.50 -20.24
C ASP A 28 10.14 10.01 -19.85
N THR A 29 9.32 9.50 -18.92
CA THR A 29 9.40 8.12 -18.42
C THR A 29 9.04 7.05 -19.44
N GLU A 30 8.37 7.39 -20.54
CA GLU A 30 8.06 6.46 -21.63
C GLU A 30 9.32 6.04 -22.42
N SER A 31 10.42 6.80 -22.33
CA SER A 31 11.64 6.57 -23.12
C SER A 31 12.69 5.69 -22.45
N SER A 32 12.53 5.41 -21.15
CA SER A 32 13.49 4.64 -20.35
C SER A 32 12.75 3.55 -19.59
N ALA A 33 13.36 2.36 -19.45
CA ALA A 33 12.78 1.23 -18.74
C ALA A 33 12.68 1.51 -17.24
N CYS A 34 11.74 2.37 -16.87
CA CYS A 34 11.41 2.77 -15.53
C CYS A 34 10.22 1.96 -15.01
N SER A 35 10.24 1.64 -13.73
CA SER A 35 9.10 1.09 -13.01
C SER A 35 8.80 1.97 -11.81
N LEU A 36 7.52 2.10 -11.50
CA LEU A 36 7.06 2.79 -10.32
C LEU A 36 6.91 1.80 -9.18
N TYR A 37 7.36 2.19 -8.00
CA TYR A 37 7.23 1.42 -6.77
C TYR A 37 6.46 2.23 -5.75
N LEU A 38 5.48 1.60 -5.11
CA LEU A 38 4.70 2.18 -4.03
C LEU A 38 4.93 1.35 -2.77
N HIS A 39 5.38 2.01 -1.71
CA HIS A 39 5.60 1.41 -0.41
C HIS A 39 4.57 1.93 0.59
N TYR A 40 3.80 1.00 1.15
CA TYR A 40 2.80 1.26 2.18
C TYR A 40 3.27 0.65 3.50
N SER A 41 3.28 1.47 4.55
CA SER A 41 3.44 1.01 5.93
C SER A 41 2.09 1.09 6.63
N LEU A 42 1.52 -0.06 6.95
CA LEU A 42 0.20 -0.17 7.57
C LEU A 42 0.36 -0.44 9.07
N PRO A 43 -0.32 0.35 9.93
CA PRO A 43 -0.34 0.08 11.36
C PRO A 43 -1.05 -1.26 11.65
N PRO A 44 -0.78 -1.93 12.78
CA PRO A 44 -1.30 -3.27 13.06
C PRO A 44 -2.83 -3.42 13.01
N ILE A 45 -3.59 -2.34 13.21
CA ILE A 45 -5.05 -2.35 13.08
C ILE A 45 -5.54 -2.46 11.63
N LEU A 46 -4.67 -2.19 10.65
CA LEU A 46 -4.96 -2.32 9.23
C LEU A 46 -4.21 -3.51 8.65
N PHE A 47 -4.84 -4.21 7.72
CA PHE A 47 -4.19 -5.29 6.99
C PHE A 47 -4.65 -5.40 5.54
N VAL A 48 -3.91 -6.19 4.77
CA VAL A 48 -4.25 -6.55 3.38
C VAL A 48 -4.52 -8.04 3.33
N ASP A 49 -5.48 -8.45 2.52
CA ASP A 49 -5.71 -9.85 2.20
C ASP A 49 -4.83 -10.25 1.00
N PRO A 50 -3.84 -11.15 1.15
CA PRO A 50 -2.99 -11.58 0.05
C PRO A 50 -3.77 -12.15 -1.15
N TYR A 51 -4.88 -12.84 -0.90
CA TYR A 51 -5.71 -13.40 -1.98
C TYR A 51 -6.44 -12.30 -2.75
N GLU A 52 -6.83 -11.22 -2.07
CA GLU A 52 -7.38 -10.03 -2.75
C GLU A 52 -6.33 -9.32 -3.59
N LEU A 53 -5.08 -9.25 -3.12
CA LEU A 53 -3.98 -8.66 -3.88
C LEU A 53 -3.66 -9.48 -5.14
N ASP A 54 -3.72 -10.81 -5.06
CA ASP A 54 -3.52 -11.69 -6.22
C ASP A 54 -4.56 -11.49 -7.32
N MET A 55 -5.78 -11.07 -6.97
CA MET A 55 -6.81 -10.73 -7.96
C MET A 55 -6.53 -9.40 -8.69
N ARG A 56 -5.56 -8.60 -8.24
CA ARG A 56 -5.22 -7.27 -8.77
C ARG A 56 -3.97 -7.25 -9.65
N GLN A 57 -3.49 -8.40 -10.09
CA GLN A 57 -2.30 -8.56 -10.94
C GLN A 57 -2.34 -7.75 -12.25
N GLN A 58 -3.53 -7.35 -12.72
CA GLN A 58 -3.68 -6.47 -13.88
C GLN A 58 -3.29 -5.01 -13.61
N GLN A 59 -3.30 -4.57 -12.34
CA GLN A 59 -3.00 -3.19 -11.95
C GLN A 59 -1.57 -3.02 -11.44
N TYR A 60 -1.05 -4.02 -10.72
CA TYR A 60 0.30 -4.01 -10.16
C TYR A 60 0.79 -5.42 -9.83
N THR A 61 2.10 -5.55 -9.67
CA THR A 61 2.73 -6.74 -9.10
C THR A 61 3.09 -6.49 -7.64
N VAL A 62 2.72 -7.39 -6.73
CA VAL A 62 3.19 -7.36 -5.34
C VAL A 62 4.62 -7.89 -5.31
N VAL A 63 5.60 -7.03 -5.03
CA VAL A 63 7.03 -7.39 -4.98
C VAL A 63 7.57 -7.50 -3.56
N GLY A 64 6.79 -7.07 -2.57
CA GLY A 64 7.10 -7.25 -1.16
C GLY A 64 5.84 -7.24 -0.31
N LEU A 65 5.74 -8.22 0.60
CA LEU A 65 4.72 -8.27 1.63
C LEU A 65 5.35 -8.82 2.91
N LYS A 66 5.43 -7.99 3.95
CA LYS A 66 6.01 -8.34 5.26
C LYS A 66 5.03 -8.07 6.38
N GLY A 67 5.24 -8.73 7.51
CA GLY A 67 4.40 -8.63 8.71
C GLY A 67 3.52 -9.86 8.90
N LYS A 68 3.37 -10.31 10.15
CA LYS A 68 2.48 -11.44 10.49
C LYS A 68 1.00 -11.08 10.33
N GLY A 69 0.68 -9.79 10.39
CA GLY A 69 -0.67 -9.28 10.13
C GLY A 69 -1.20 -9.61 8.72
N ALA A 70 -0.36 -9.96 7.75
CA ALA A 70 -0.82 -10.39 6.43
C ALA A 70 -1.26 -11.87 6.36
N ARG A 71 -1.04 -12.66 7.42
CA ARG A 71 -1.32 -14.11 7.47
C ARG A 71 -2.43 -14.50 8.44
N GLU A 72 -2.73 -13.62 9.38
CA GLU A 72 -3.66 -13.86 10.49
C GLU A 72 -4.87 -12.92 10.35
N LEU A 73 -5.61 -13.05 9.24
CA LEU A 73 -6.64 -12.09 8.81
C LEU A 73 -7.76 -11.88 9.85
N GLU A 74 -8.07 -12.89 10.65
CA GLU A 74 -9.18 -12.88 11.63
C GLU A 74 -8.78 -12.45 13.05
N LYS A 75 -7.48 -12.31 13.37
CA LYS A 75 -7.05 -11.98 14.74
C LYS A 75 -7.34 -10.51 15.06
N PRO A 76 -7.92 -10.18 16.24
CA PRO A 76 -8.05 -8.80 16.66
C PRO A 76 -6.67 -8.19 16.95
N VAL A 77 -6.55 -6.86 16.88
CA VAL A 77 -5.24 -6.18 16.96
C VAL A 77 -4.49 -6.47 18.28
N HIS A 78 -5.22 -6.61 19.39
CA HIS A 78 -4.65 -6.87 20.71
C HIS A 78 -4.17 -8.31 20.94
N ALA A 79 -4.42 -9.20 19.98
CA ALA A 79 -3.93 -10.57 19.97
C ALA A 79 -2.73 -10.75 19.01
N LEU A 80 -2.30 -9.68 18.34
CA LEU A 80 -1.07 -9.64 17.57
C LEU A 80 0.10 -9.27 18.49
N PRO A 81 1.32 -9.75 18.21
CA PRO A 81 2.51 -9.23 18.86
C PRO A 81 2.61 -7.71 18.62
N ASP A 82 2.98 -6.95 19.65
CA ASP A 82 2.92 -5.47 19.68
C ASP A 82 3.71 -4.74 18.57
N GLU A 83 4.52 -5.44 17.77
CA GLU A 83 5.42 -4.85 16.75
C GLU A 83 5.11 -5.24 15.29
N ASP A 84 4.01 -5.97 15.02
CA ASP A 84 3.76 -6.51 13.68
C ASP A 84 2.85 -5.61 12.82
N GLY A 85 3.35 -4.44 12.42
CA GLY A 85 2.81 -3.70 11.27
C GLY A 85 2.96 -4.50 9.97
N ILE A 86 2.34 -4.01 8.88
CA ILE A 86 2.45 -4.65 7.56
C ILE A 86 3.12 -3.68 6.60
N GLU A 87 4.12 -4.18 5.87
CA GLU A 87 4.73 -3.45 4.76
C GLU A 87 4.31 -4.11 3.45
N VAL A 88 3.85 -3.28 2.51
CA VAL A 88 3.46 -3.70 1.17
C VAL A 88 4.25 -2.89 0.15
N ILE A 89 4.91 -3.57 -0.78
CA ILE A 89 5.61 -2.97 -1.91
C ILE A 89 4.95 -3.44 -3.20
N LEU A 90 4.40 -2.49 -3.94
CA LEU A 90 3.78 -2.70 -5.23
C LEU A 90 4.69 -2.16 -6.33
N LYS A 91 4.74 -2.87 -7.46
CA LYS A 91 5.43 -2.44 -8.69
C LYS A 91 4.41 -2.24 -9.79
N THR A 92 4.48 -1.12 -10.50
CA THR A 92 3.71 -0.87 -11.73
C THR A 92 4.66 -0.65 -12.90
N ASP A 93 4.35 -1.31 -14.03
CA ASP A 93 5.16 -1.25 -15.26
C ASP A 93 4.65 -0.20 -16.25
N SER A 94 3.39 0.21 -16.11
CA SER A 94 2.86 1.38 -16.80
C SER A 94 2.88 2.59 -15.87
N VAL A 95 2.86 3.79 -16.45
CA VAL A 95 2.44 5.02 -15.76
C VAL A 95 0.95 4.87 -15.43
N VAL A 96 0.64 4.00 -14.48
CA VAL A 96 -0.71 3.84 -13.97
C VAL A 96 -1.00 5.09 -13.17
N GLU A 97 -1.92 5.91 -13.67
CA GLU A 97 -2.29 7.18 -13.01
C GLU A 97 -2.84 6.97 -11.60
N GLN A 98 -3.37 5.77 -11.32
CA GLN A 98 -4.01 5.45 -10.05
C GLN A 98 -3.79 3.99 -9.60
N VAL A 99 -3.21 3.82 -8.40
CA VAL A 99 -3.01 2.54 -7.73
C VAL A 99 -4.03 2.36 -6.59
N GLN A 100 -4.65 1.19 -6.52
CA GLN A 100 -5.69 0.88 -5.54
C GLN A 100 -5.26 -0.30 -4.65
N LEU A 101 -4.96 0.01 -3.39
CA LEU A 101 -4.62 -1.00 -2.38
C LEU A 101 -5.83 -1.24 -1.46
N PRO A 102 -6.55 -2.36 -1.59
CA PRO A 102 -7.60 -2.70 -0.64
C PRO A 102 -7.00 -2.98 0.73
N ILE A 103 -7.63 -2.46 1.77
CA ILE A 103 -7.23 -2.68 3.15
C ILE A 103 -8.44 -3.06 4.00
N HIS A 104 -8.16 -3.71 5.12
CA HIS A 104 -9.13 -4.25 6.04
C HIS A 104 -8.82 -3.75 7.45
N VAL A 105 -9.86 -3.36 8.20
CA VAL A 105 -9.74 -2.88 9.57
C VAL A 105 -9.99 -4.03 10.53
N ARG A 106 -9.03 -4.27 11.45
CA ARG A 106 -9.18 -5.24 12.53
C ARG A 106 -10.05 -4.71 13.65
N TYR A 107 -10.62 -5.63 14.42
CA TYR A 107 -11.23 -5.29 15.70
C TYR A 107 -10.20 -4.65 16.63
N GLY A 108 -10.46 -3.39 16.99
CA GLY A 108 -9.69 -2.63 17.97
C GLY A 108 -9.78 -3.23 19.36
N LYS A 109 -8.87 -2.80 20.25
CA LYS A 109 -8.95 -3.16 21.67
C LYS A 109 -10.19 -2.49 22.29
N PRO A 110 -11.07 -3.23 22.98
CA PRO A 110 -12.19 -2.64 23.69
C PRO A 110 -11.70 -1.62 24.73
N THR A 111 -12.34 -0.45 24.78
CA THR A 111 -12.05 0.60 25.75
C THR A 111 -13.34 1.01 26.45
N PHE A 112 -13.28 1.28 27.76
CA PHE A 112 -14.46 1.59 28.57
C PHE A 112 -14.80 3.08 28.59
N ASN A 113 -13.82 3.95 28.28
CA ASN A 113 -13.93 5.41 28.46
C ASN A 113 -13.97 6.18 27.13
N THR A 114 -13.83 5.49 25.99
CA THR A 114 -13.79 6.09 24.65
C THR A 114 -14.62 5.27 23.69
N SER A 115 -15.37 5.92 22.81
CA SER A 115 -16.20 5.23 21.80
C SER A 115 -15.47 4.98 20.48
N TYR A 116 -14.31 5.60 20.26
CA TYR A 116 -13.50 5.46 19.04
C TYR A 116 -12.00 5.54 19.34
N VAL A 117 -11.20 5.01 18.43
CA VAL A 117 -9.74 5.14 18.41
C VAL A 117 -9.35 5.79 17.08
N VAL A 118 -8.49 6.80 17.13
CA VAL A 118 -7.91 7.41 15.94
C VAL A 118 -6.59 6.72 15.64
N GLN A 119 -6.47 6.16 14.44
CA GLN A 119 -5.23 5.57 13.94
C GLN A 119 -4.68 6.45 12.82
N PRO A 120 -3.50 7.07 12.97
CA PRO A 120 -2.83 7.71 11.85
C PRO A 120 -2.40 6.65 10.82
N LEU A 121 -2.54 7.01 9.55
CA LEU A 121 -2.08 6.24 8.40
C LEU A 121 -1.28 7.19 7.52
N ASP A 122 0.00 6.85 7.30
CA ASP A 122 0.88 7.65 6.47
C ASP A 122 0.58 7.45 4.99
N ALA A 123 0.83 8.49 4.19
CA ALA A 123 0.79 8.37 2.75
C ALA A 123 1.87 7.39 2.25
N PRO A 124 1.63 6.65 1.16
CA PRO A 124 2.63 5.77 0.58
C PRO A 124 3.85 6.56 0.10
N THR A 125 5.02 5.95 0.25
CA THR A 125 6.23 6.45 -0.41
C THR A 125 6.24 5.96 -1.85
N VAL A 126 6.36 6.89 -2.80
CA VAL A 126 6.39 6.58 -4.24
C VAL A 126 7.81 6.79 -4.78
N VAL A 127 8.34 5.79 -5.46
CA VAL A 127 9.69 5.78 -6.02
C VAL A 127 9.64 5.40 -7.49
N LEU A 128 10.25 6.21 -8.33
CA LEU A 128 10.49 5.87 -9.73
C LEU A 128 11.91 5.34 -9.89
N ALA A 129 12.06 4.10 -10.37
CA ALA A 129 13.37 3.48 -10.57
C ALA A 129 13.55 3.11 -12.04
N CYS A 130 14.64 3.57 -12.66
CA CYS A 130 14.95 3.38 -14.07
C CYS A 130 16.20 2.54 -14.25
N SER A 131 16.15 1.53 -15.12
CA SER A 131 17.38 0.84 -15.52
C SER A 131 18.13 1.68 -16.55
N SER A 132 19.36 2.09 -16.26
CA SER A 132 20.26 2.61 -17.27
C SER A 132 20.74 1.46 -18.15
N SER A 133 20.54 1.55 -19.46
CA SER A 133 21.18 0.65 -20.41
C SER A 133 22.69 0.88 -20.34
N VAL A 134 23.41 0.00 -19.66
CA VAL A 134 24.88 -0.01 -19.69
C VAL A 134 25.28 -0.51 -21.08
N SER A 135 25.52 0.42 -22.01
CA SER A 135 26.20 0.11 -23.26
C SER A 135 27.65 -0.24 -22.93
N ARG A 136 27.99 -1.54 -23.00
CA ARG A 136 29.40 -1.93 -23.09
C ARG A 136 29.90 -1.49 -24.45
N SER A 137 30.84 -0.55 -24.45
CA SER A 137 31.67 -0.20 -25.60
C SER A 137 32.74 -1.26 -25.84
#